data_AF-A0A960DT21-F1
#
_entry.id   AF-A0A960DT21-F1
#
_cell.length_a   1.000
_cell.length_b   1.000
_cell.length_c   1.000
_cell.angle_alpha   90.00
_cell.angle_beta   90.00
_cell.angle_gamma   90.00
#
_symmetry.space_group_name_H-M   'P 1'
#
loop_
_entity.id
_entity.type
_entity.pdbx_description
1 polymer ?
#
loop_
_entity_poly.entity_id
_entity_poly.type
_entity_poly.pdbx_seq_one_letter_code
_entity_poly.pdbx_strand_id
1 'polypeptide(L)'
;MEGGAALYIVIWVVCGLIGGAIGKSKGRGGQGFALGLILGLIGIIIIAVLKPKQDVQLGVPVAAYGGGATSPAGWFPDPHRRYEMRYWDGSRWTEHVTSGGRQASDPVPG
;
A
#
# COMPACT_ATOMS: atom_id res chain seq x y z
N MET A 1 -12.57 -4.41 7.03
CA MET A 1 -11.23 -4.89 7.41
C MET A 1 -11.26 -6.11 8.36
N GLU A 2 -12.43 -6.53 8.85
CA GLU A 2 -12.56 -7.59 9.87
C GLU A 2 -12.46 -9.04 9.34
N GLY A 3 -12.75 -9.27 8.05
CA GLY A 3 -12.96 -10.63 7.52
C GLY A 3 -11.71 -11.50 7.41
N GLY A 4 -10.54 -10.91 7.20
CA GLY A 4 -9.29 -11.66 7.03
C GLY A 4 -8.76 -12.22 8.35
N ALA A 5 -8.72 -11.39 9.40
CA ALA A 5 -8.20 -11.78 10.71
C ALA A 5 -9.04 -12.88 11.37
N ALA A 6 -10.37 -12.77 11.29
CA ALA A 6 -11.29 -13.79 11.78
C ALA A 6 -11.08 -15.15 11.08
N LEU A 7 -10.81 -15.14 9.77
CA LEU A 7 -10.55 -16.35 8.99
C LEU A 7 -9.25 -17.06 9.44
N TYR A 8 -8.18 -16.31 9.69
CA TYR A 8 -6.92 -16.89 10.21
C TYR A 8 -7.07 -17.48 11.61
N ILE A 9 -7.85 -16.84 12.48
CA ILE A 9 -8.13 -17.37 13.84
C ILE A 9 -8.93 -18.67 13.77
N VAL A 10 -9.95 -18.74 12.91
CA VAL A 10 -10.76 -19.96 12.71
C VAL A 10 -9.92 -21.09 12.13
N ILE A 11 -9.11 -20.83 11.09
CA ILE A 11 -8.20 -21.82 10.51
C ILE A 11 -7.19 -22.31 11.56
N TRP A 12 -6.68 -21.42 12.40
CA TRP A 12 -5.74 -21.75 13.46
C TRP A 12 -6.35 -22.69 14.51
N VAL A 13 -7.55 -22.36 15.02
CA VAL A 13 -8.26 -23.20 16.00
C VAL A 13 -8.61 -24.57 15.40
N VAL A 14 -9.13 -24.60 14.16
CA VAL A 14 -9.50 -25.84 13.47
C VAL A 14 -8.26 -26.72 13.24
N CYS A 15 -7.14 -26.15 12.80
CA CYS A 15 -5.90 -26.89 12.60
C CYS A 15 -5.35 -27.47 13.92
N GLY A 16 -5.41 -26.72 15.02
CA GLY A 16 -5.02 -27.20 16.35
C GLY A 16 -5.89 -28.37 16.85
N LEU A 17 -7.20 -28.30 16.60
CA LEU A 17 -8.14 -29.39 16.93
C LEU A 17 -7.90 -30.64 16.07
N ILE A 18 -7.66 -30.47 14.76
CA ILE A 18 -7.34 -31.57 13.84
C ILE A 18 -6.00 -32.22 14.21
N GLY A 19 -4.95 -31.44 14.48
CA GLY A 19 -3.65 -31.95 14.92
C GLY A 19 -3.71 -32.72 16.24
N GLY A 20 -4.52 -32.25 17.20
CA GLY A 20 -4.81 -32.97 18.44
C GLY A 20 -5.56 -34.28 18.23
N ALA A 21 -6.57 -34.29 17.35
CA ALA A 21 -7.32 -35.49 17.00
C ALA A 21 -6.46 -36.55 16.29
N ILE A 22 -5.56 -36.13 15.39
CA ILE A 22 -4.60 -37.03 14.71
C ILE A 22 -3.59 -37.60 15.72
N GLY A 23 -3.06 -36.79 16.64
CA GLY A 23 -2.13 -37.24 17.68
C GLY A 23 -2.71 -38.30 18.61
N LYS A 24 -4.04 -38.36 18.76
CA LYS A 24 -4.75 -39.37 19.57
C LYS A 24 -4.49 -40.80 19.09
N SER A 25 -4.25 -40.98 17.78
CA SER A 25 -3.98 -42.29 17.17
C SER A 25 -2.60 -42.89 17.47
N LYS A 26 -1.64 -42.10 17.97
CA LYS A 26 -0.25 -42.51 18.24
C LYS A 26 0.15 -42.48 19.72
N GLY A 27 -0.82 -42.43 20.64
CA GLY A 27 -0.56 -42.45 22.08
C GLY A 27 0.05 -41.16 22.66
N ARG A 28 0.06 -40.07 21.88
CA ARG A 28 0.60 -38.75 22.26
C ARG A 28 -0.40 -37.61 22.03
N GLY A 29 -1.70 -37.91 22.15
CA GLY A 29 -2.81 -37.03 21.74
C GLY A 29 -2.81 -35.64 22.37
N GLY A 30 -2.37 -35.52 23.63
CA GLY A 30 -2.29 -34.22 24.31
C GLY A 30 -1.17 -33.31 23.79
N GLN A 31 -0.10 -33.89 23.23
CA GLN A 31 1.10 -33.14 22.84
C GLN A 31 0.84 -32.29 21.59
N GLY A 32 0.04 -32.78 20.63
CA GLY A 32 -0.34 -32.00 19.44
C GLY A 32 -1.19 -30.78 19.79
N PHE A 33 -2.12 -30.92 20.74
CA PHE A 33 -2.94 -29.81 21.23
C PHE A 33 -2.14 -28.80 22.06
N ALA A 34 -1.29 -29.27 22.98
CA ALA A 34 -0.43 -28.42 23.79
C ALA A 34 0.58 -27.63 22.93
N LEU A 35 1.22 -28.29 21.95
CA LEU A 35 2.10 -27.62 21.00
C LEU A 35 1.34 -26.66 20.09
N GLY A 36 0.12 -27.01 19.68
CA GLY A 36 -0.76 -26.11 18.93
C GLY A 36 -1.09 -24.83 19.71
N LEU A 37 -1.47 -24.95 20.99
CA LEU A 37 -1.74 -23.80 21.86
C LEU A 37 -0.51 -22.94 22.11
N ILE A 38 0.64 -23.55 22.40
CA ILE A 38 1.89 -22.82 22.65
C ILE A 38 2.34 -22.09 21.38
N LEU A 39 2.39 -22.78 20.25
CA LEU A 39 2.90 -22.21 19.00
C LEU A 39 1.99 -21.10 18.46
N GLY A 40 0.69 -21.18 18.67
CA GLY A 40 -0.19 -20.09 18.24
C GLY A 40 -0.38 -18.95 19.23
N LEU A 41 -0.19 -19.15 20.53
CA LEU A 41 -0.01 -18.02 21.45
C LEU A 41 1.20 -17.19 21.02
N ILE A 42 2.31 -17.87 20.66
CA ILE A 42 3.51 -17.24 20.11
C ILE A 42 3.17 -16.52 18.78
N GLY A 43 2.42 -17.16 17.88
CA GLY A 43 1.94 -16.53 16.64
C GLY A 43 1.12 -15.25 16.87
N ILE A 44 0.22 -15.24 17.86
CA ILE A 44 -0.58 -14.06 18.24
C ILE A 44 0.31 -12.95 18.77
N ILE A 45 1.24 -13.26 19.67
CA ILE A 45 2.18 -12.28 20.22
C ILE A 45 3.03 -11.66 19.10
N ILE A 46 3.48 -12.47 18.14
CA ILE A 46 4.22 -11.98 16.97
C ILE A 46 3.37 -10.99 16.17
N ILE A 47 2.11 -11.33 15.84
CA ILE A 47 1.21 -10.43 15.10
C ILE A 47 0.93 -9.13 15.87
N ALA A 48 0.81 -9.21 17.19
CA ALA A 48 0.57 -8.04 18.04
C ALA A 48 1.76 -7.08 18.09
N VAL A 49 2.99 -7.59 17.93
CA VAL A 49 4.23 -6.78 17.95
C VAL A 49 4.62 -6.30 16.55
N LEU A 50 4.28 -7.08 15.50
CA LEU A 50 4.52 -6.67 14.13
C LEU A 50 3.74 -5.39 13.82
N LYS A 51 4.45 -4.38 13.33
CA LYS A 51 3.81 -3.16 12.81
C LYS A 51 2.79 -3.58 11.75
N PRO A 52 1.60 -2.96 11.71
CA PRO A 52 0.60 -3.27 10.70
C PRO A 52 1.28 -3.20 9.34
N LYS A 53 1.11 -4.26 8.54
CA LYS A 53 1.56 -4.28 7.16
C LYS A 53 0.94 -3.04 6.52
N GLN A 54 1.77 -2.03 6.28
CA GLN A 54 1.31 -0.84 5.59
C GLN A 54 0.93 -1.33 4.22
N ASP A 55 -0.37 -1.47 4.00
CA ASP A 55 -0.92 -1.49 2.65
C ASP A 55 -0.29 -0.26 2.01
N VAL A 56 0.58 -0.48 1.02
CA VAL A 56 0.92 0.60 0.12
C VAL A 56 -0.41 0.92 -0.53
N GLN A 57 -1.18 1.83 0.07
CA GLN A 57 -2.10 2.70 -0.62
C GLN A 57 -1.20 3.33 -1.66
N LEU A 58 -1.11 2.67 -2.82
CA LEU A 58 -0.79 3.33 -4.06
C LEU A 58 -1.74 4.51 -4.03
N GLY A 59 -1.21 5.67 -3.67
CA GLY A 59 -1.89 6.95 -3.77
C GLY A 59 -2.05 7.28 -5.25
N VAL A 60 -2.65 6.35 -5.99
CA VAL A 60 -3.25 6.57 -7.28
C VAL A 60 -4.66 6.99 -6.91
N PRO A 61 -4.94 8.29 -6.81
CA PRO A 61 -6.28 8.76 -6.53
C PRO A 61 -7.23 8.25 -7.61
N VAL A 62 -8.00 7.20 -7.30
CA VAL A 62 -9.14 6.77 -8.12
C VAL A 62 -10.34 7.73 -8.01
N ALA A 63 -10.18 8.81 -7.22
CA ALA A 63 -11.04 10.00 -7.22
C ALA A 63 -10.51 11.16 -8.08
N ALA A 64 -9.37 11.00 -8.77
CA ALA A 64 -8.88 11.99 -9.75
C ALA A 64 -9.51 11.85 -11.14
N TYR A 65 -10.61 11.09 -11.27
CA TYR A 65 -11.57 11.30 -12.37
C TYR A 65 -12.65 12.34 -12.01
N GLY A 66 -12.60 12.98 -10.82
CA GLY A 66 -13.62 13.95 -10.41
C GLY A 66 -13.21 15.05 -9.41
N GLY A 67 -11.97 15.11 -8.93
CA GLY A 67 -11.50 16.19 -8.06
C GLY A 67 -10.01 16.43 -8.25
N GLY A 68 -9.66 17.59 -8.79
CA GLY A 68 -8.32 17.92 -9.25
C GLY A 68 -7.23 17.69 -8.21
N ALA A 69 -6.42 16.65 -8.43
CA ALA A 69 -5.03 16.69 -8.02
C ALA A 69 -4.33 17.70 -8.93
N THR A 70 -4.48 18.98 -8.63
CA THR A 70 -3.69 20.04 -9.23
C THR A 70 -2.22 19.76 -8.90
N SER A 71 -1.42 19.40 -9.90
CA SER A 71 0.02 19.27 -9.74
C SER A 71 0.55 20.51 -9.02
N PRO A 72 1.44 20.39 -8.02
CA PRO A 72 1.98 21.56 -7.33
C PRO A 72 2.70 22.47 -8.32
N ALA A 73 2.75 23.77 -8.04
CA ALA A 73 3.44 24.72 -8.90
C ALA A 73 4.92 24.34 -9.05
N GLY A 74 5.44 24.34 -10.28
CA GLY A 74 6.79 23.84 -10.55
C GLY A 74 7.14 23.75 -12.03
N TRP A 75 8.36 23.29 -12.30
CA TRP A 75 8.85 23.04 -13.66
C TRP A 75 8.51 21.63 -14.10
N PHE A 76 7.81 21.52 -15.23
CA PHE A 76 7.41 20.24 -15.81
C PHE A 76 7.71 20.23 -17.31
N PRO A 77 7.83 19.05 -17.95
CA PRO A 77 8.05 18.97 -19.39
C PRO A 77 7.01 19.76 -20.18
N ASP A 78 7.45 20.56 -21.16
CA ASP A 78 6.53 21.40 -21.95
C ASP A 78 5.54 20.53 -22.75
N PRO A 79 4.22 20.69 -22.56
CA PRO A 79 3.21 19.94 -23.32
C PRO A 79 3.30 20.17 -24.83
N HIS A 80 3.74 21.37 -25.23
CA HIS A 80 3.89 21.76 -26.63
C HIS A 80 5.21 21.28 -27.24
N ARG A 81 6.12 20.70 -26.42
CA ARG A 81 7.46 20.22 -26.81
C ARG A 81 8.28 21.27 -27.58
N ARG A 82 8.01 22.56 -27.35
CA ARG A 82 8.79 23.67 -27.91
C ARG A 82 10.02 23.97 -27.06
N TYR A 83 9.93 23.70 -25.76
CA TYR A 83 10.98 23.91 -24.77
C TYR A 83 11.18 22.66 -23.90
N GLU A 84 12.25 22.60 -23.13
CA GLU A 84 12.54 21.45 -22.26
C GLU A 84 11.57 21.37 -21.08
N MET A 85 11.33 22.51 -20.42
CA MET A 85 10.37 22.61 -19.32
C MET A 85 9.55 23.89 -19.43
N ARG A 86 8.30 23.83 -18.99
CA ARG A 86 7.39 24.96 -18.79
C ARG A 86 6.96 25.01 -17.33
N TYR A 87 6.71 26.20 -16.82
CA TYR A 87 6.26 26.37 -15.45
C TYR A 87 4.74 26.19 -15.35
N TRP A 88 4.32 25.26 -14.50
CA TRP A 88 2.93 25.04 -14.08
C TRP A 88 2.68 25.84 -12.80
N ASP A 89 1.62 26.65 -12.73
CA ASP A 89 1.32 27.49 -11.55
C ASP A 89 0.45 26.79 -10.49
N GLY A 90 0.10 25.53 -10.70
CA GLY A 90 -0.88 24.82 -9.89
C GLY A 90 -2.23 24.66 -10.58
N SER A 91 -2.55 25.52 -11.54
CA SER A 91 -3.86 25.55 -12.21
C SER A 91 -3.76 25.57 -13.73
N ARG A 92 -2.71 26.19 -14.27
CA ARG A 92 -2.44 26.32 -15.71
C ARG A 92 -0.95 26.38 -15.99
N TRP A 93 -0.62 26.12 -17.25
CA TRP A 93 0.71 26.36 -17.79
C TRP A 93 0.91 27.86 -17.98
N THR A 94 2.08 28.36 -17.57
CA THR A 94 2.45 29.78 -17.72
C THR A 94 3.35 29.98 -18.95
N GLU A 95 3.66 31.23 -19.25
CA GLU A 95 4.59 31.60 -20.32
C GLU A 95 6.06 31.30 -20.00
N HIS A 96 6.40 31.02 -18.74
CA HIS A 96 7.78 30.75 -18.35
C HIS A 96 8.22 29.37 -18.82
N VAL A 97 9.29 29.33 -19.60
CA VAL A 97 9.90 28.12 -20.15
C VAL A 97 11.41 28.11 -19.90
N THR A 98 12.06 26.96 -20.07
CA THR A 98 13.51 26.82 -20.02
C THR A 98 14.04 25.97 -21.18
N SER A 99 15.21 26.37 -21.71
CA SER A 99 15.93 25.67 -22.78
C SER A 99 17.43 25.84 -22.59
N GLY A 100 18.19 24.75 -22.62
CA GLY A 100 19.62 24.70 -22.31
C GLY A 100 19.94 25.25 -20.93
N GLY A 101 19.02 25.12 -19.96
CA GLY A 101 19.14 25.70 -18.62
C GLY A 101 18.94 27.22 -18.55
N ARG A 102 18.55 27.88 -19.64
CA ARG A 102 18.20 29.31 -19.67
C ARG A 102 16.69 29.48 -19.65
N GLN A 103 16.17 30.35 -18.76
CA GLN A 103 14.76 30.70 -18.74
C GLN A 103 14.41 31.69 -19.86
N ALA A 104 13.23 31.52 -20.45
CA ALA A 104 12.66 32.40 -21.47
C ALA A 104 11.14 32.51 -21.27
N SER A 105 10.51 33.44 -22.00
CA SER A 105 9.04 33.57 -22.07
C SER A 105 8.53 33.13 -23.44
N ASP A 106 7.54 32.24 -23.46
CA ASP A 106 6.83 31.78 -24.67
C ASP A 106 5.32 31.87 -24.45
N PRO A 107 4.59 32.64 -25.27
CA PRO A 107 3.15 32.84 -25.11
C PRO A 107 2.41 31.51 -25.25
N VAL A 108 1.53 31.23 -24.29
CA VAL A 108 0.65 30.05 -24.32
C VAL A 108 -0.44 30.30 -25.37
N PRO A 109 -0.60 29.44 -26.41
CA PRO A 109 -1.72 29.54 -27.33
C PRO A 109 -3.03 29.41 -26.56
N GLY A 110 -3.93 30.39 -26.71
CA GLY A 110 -5.26 30.40 -26.08
C GLY A 110 -6.21 29.40 -26.71
#